data_AF-A0A960FST5-F1
#
_entry.id   AF-A0A960FST5-F1
#
_cell.length_a   1.000
_cell.length_b   1.000
_cell.length_c   1.000
_cell.angle_alpha   90.00
_cell.angle_beta   90.00
_cell.angle_gamma   90.00
#
_symmetry.space_group_name_H-M   'P 1'
#
loop_
_entity.id
_entity.type
_entity.pdbx_description
1 polymer ?
#
loop_
_entity_poly.entity_id
_entity_poly.type
_entity_poly.pdbx_seq_one_letter_code
_entity_poly.pdbx_strand_id
1 'polypeptide(L)'
;VPPDTLLGWTNEAKIDALIADATQIARKISEVNGELSTPGDRSKLVQRTLTTLELLAERDRWERLDWKVLDSRIGELEQERERIRSSSDALAALTQELEEATKEREGRERERDKFNADLAVEGDRRARASKRLEGVQALLSDIDAVVAAQAMFDGIERSVPLDHRDDLVDPERIDGVQHATREAIDAARGDHTQRRNQVAQRVVKGMRDFRLTYAQESAELDDAIESAPEYRALRDRVATDDLPRFEEEFRRSLRENTINEVAGLSAQLQSQANVIRERVARINSSLQAIDYNTGRYIRLVPESTPNTEIRQFQDDLRACTSNITAGAGDDQYSEQRFLQVKALVDRFRGREGSTDQDRAWTRRVTDVRQWYVFSASERWRESDEEHESYSDSSGKSGGQKEKLAYTILAASLAYQFKLDSEDAGRSFRFVVIDEAFGRGSDDSTRYALRLFDELGLQLLIVTPLQKIHVIEPFVSCVGLVQNPDGKGSLLQRITIEEHREGRVRASARDGDDR
;
A
#
# COMPACT_ATOMS: atom_id res chain seq x y z
N VAL A 1 -18.39 46.62 -32.75
CA VAL A 1 -19.62 45.84 -32.50
C VAL A 1 -19.18 44.39 -32.30
N PRO A 2 -19.53 43.74 -31.17
CA PRO A 2 -18.99 42.45 -30.73
C PRO A 2 -19.70 41.27 -31.44
N PRO A 3 -19.21 40.02 -31.30
CA PRO A 3 -19.71 39.14 -30.22
C PRO A 3 -18.55 38.48 -29.45
N ASP A 4 -18.63 38.43 -28.12
CA ASP A 4 -19.07 37.26 -27.31
C ASP A 4 -18.43 35.92 -27.74
N THR A 5 -17.47 35.41 -26.97
CA THR A 5 -17.63 34.19 -26.14
C THR A 5 -16.31 33.67 -25.53
N LEU A 6 -16.40 33.42 -24.22
CA LEU A 6 -15.85 32.36 -23.37
C LEU A 6 -14.58 31.53 -23.73
N LEU A 7 -13.74 31.41 -22.68
CA LEU A 7 -13.03 30.22 -22.17
C LEU A 7 -12.06 29.45 -23.11
N GLY A 8 -10.77 29.45 -22.74
CA GLY A 8 -9.82 28.41 -23.20
C GLY A 8 -8.39 28.91 -23.33
N TRP A 9 -7.44 28.10 -22.88
CA TRP A 9 -6.01 28.36 -22.77
C TRP A 9 -5.29 28.52 -24.13
N THR A 10 -4.47 29.57 -24.27
CA THR A 10 -3.05 29.65 -24.72
C THR A 10 -2.74 30.99 -25.43
N ASN A 11 -1.56 31.56 -25.18
CA ASN A 11 -1.09 32.83 -25.77
C ASN A 11 -0.58 32.69 -27.23
N GLU A 12 -0.74 31.52 -27.83
CA GLU A 12 -0.16 31.15 -29.13
C GLU A 12 -0.67 32.03 -30.27
N ALA A 13 -1.99 32.27 -30.36
CA ALA A 13 -2.57 33.07 -31.45
C ALA A 13 -2.05 34.53 -31.48
N LYS A 14 -1.69 35.10 -30.32
CA LYS A 14 -1.13 36.45 -30.21
C LYS A 14 0.36 36.47 -30.55
N ILE A 15 1.10 35.42 -30.20
CA ILE A 15 2.50 35.24 -30.57
C ILE A 15 2.61 35.02 -32.08
N ASP A 16 1.74 34.21 -32.67
CA ASP A 16 1.70 33.96 -34.12
C ASP A 16 1.40 35.23 -34.92
N ALA A 17 0.48 36.09 -34.44
CA ALA A 17 0.20 37.37 -35.06
C ALA A 17 1.41 38.32 -35.03
N LEU A 18 2.15 38.38 -33.91
CA LEU A 18 3.35 39.22 -33.79
C LEU A 18 4.52 38.67 -34.62
N ILE A 19 4.64 37.36 -34.76
CA ILE A 19 5.62 36.71 -35.66
C ILE A 19 5.29 37.02 -37.12
N ALA A 20 4.01 37.00 -37.49
CA ALA A 20 3.56 37.38 -38.84
C ALA A 20 3.89 38.86 -39.17
N ASP A 21 3.67 39.77 -38.23
CA ASP A 21 4.04 41.18 -38.40
C ASP A 21 5.56 41.38 -38.49
N ALA A 22 6.33 40.70 -37.63
CA ALA A 22 7.79 40.77 -37.65
C ALA A 22 8.38 40.22 -38.96
N THR A 23 7.82 39.13 -39.49
CA THR A 23 8.25 38.57 -40.78
C THR A 23 7.86 39.46 -41.95
N GLN A 24 6.71 40.15 -41.91
CA GLN A 24 6.33 41.12 -42.93
C GLN A 24 7.25 42.35 -42.93
N ILE A 25 7.63 42.86 -41.75
CA ILE A 25 8.57 43.97 -41.61
C ILE A 25 9.98 43.56 -42.07
N ALA A 26 10.44 42.36 -41.69
CA ALA A 26 11.73 41.83 -42.15
C ALA A 26 11.79 41.70 -43.68
N ARG A 27 10.67 41.30 -44.31
CA ARG A 27 10.57 41.21 -45.77
C ARG A 27 10.66 42.60 -46.44
N LYS A 28 9.97 43.61 -45.89
CA LYS A 28 10.06 45.00 -46.38
C LYS A 28 11.47 45.58 -46.21
N ILE A 29 12.15 45.31 -45.09
CA ILE A 29 13.54 45.73 -44.88
C ILE A 29 14.47 45.07 -45.89
N SER A 30 14.26 43.79 -46.19
CA SER A 30 15.04 43.06 -47.19
C SER A 30 14.83 43.63 -48.61
N GLU A 31 13.59 43.93 -48.98
CA GLU A 31 13.25 44.56 -50.27
C GLU A 31 13.89 45.95 -50.41
N VAL A 32 13.77 46.81 -49.39
CA VAL A 32 14.36 48.15 -49.38
C VAL A 32 15.90 48.09 -49.39
N ASN A 33 16.51 47.14 -48.68
CA ASN A 33 17.96 46.92 -48.74
C ASN A 33 18.42 46.42 -50.11
N GLY A 34 17.61 45.62 -50.80
CA GLY A 34 17.86 45.21 -52.18
C GLY A 34 17.77 46.37 -53.17
N GLU A 35 16.81 47.28 -52.98
CA GLU A 35 16.68 48.51 -53.77
C GLU A 35 17.83 49.50 -53.51
N LEU A 36 18.40 49.53 -52.29
CA LEU A 36 19.55 50.35 -51.93
C LEU A 36 20.89 49.78 -52.43
N SER A 37 20.99 48.46 -52.67
CA SER A 37 22.22 47.83 -53.16
C SER A 37 22.53 48.24 -54.60
N THR A 38 21.52 48.37 -55.45
CA THR A 38 21.70 48.61 -56.90
C THR A 38 22.31 49.99 -57.22
N PRO A 39 21.90 51.11 -56.60
CA PRO A 39 22.58 52.40 -56.72
C PRO A 39 23.98 52.40 -56.10
N GLY A 40 24.17 51.72 -54.96
CA GLY A 40 25.46 51.59 -54.29
C GLY A 40 26.49 50.83 -55.14
N ASP A 41 26.07 49.75 -55.77
CA ASP A 41 26.90 48.95 -56.67
C ASP A 41 27.20 49.70 -57.97
N ARG A 42 26.23 50.45 -58.51
CA ARG A 42 26.47 51.37 -59.64
C ARG A 42 27.45 52.48 -59.30
N SER A 43 27.34 53.08 -58.10
CA SER A 43 28.28 54.10 -57.64
C SER A 43 29.68 53.55 -57.47
N LYS A 44 29.84 52.36 -56.87
CA LYS A 44 31.14 51.66 -56.78
C LYS A 44 31.72 51.32 -58.14
N LEU A 45 30.89 50.89 -59.10
CA LEU A 45 31.32 50.62 -60.47
C LEU A 45 31.79 51.90 -61.15
N VAL A 46 30.99 52.98 -61.10
CA VAL A 46 31.35 54.28 -61.68
C VAL A 46 32.62 54.83 -61.04
N GLN A 47 32.77 54.74 -59.72
CA GLN A 47 33.98 55.17 -59.01
C GLN A 47 35.19 54.35 -59.46
N ARG A 48 35.08 53.01 -59.55
CA ARG A 48 36.14 52.16 -60.09
C ARG A 48 36.50 52.53 -61.53
N THR A 49 35.50 52.77 -62.38
CA THR A 49 35.74 53.16 -63.77
C THR A 49 36.41 54.52 -63.84
N LEU A 50 36.00 55.48 -63.01
CA LEU A 50 36.62 56.80 -62.93
C LEU A 50 38.08 56.70 -62.46
N THR A 51 38.36 55.99 -61.37
CA THR A 51 39.73 55.77 -60.88
C THR A 51 40.59 55.03 -61.91
N THR A 52 40.02 54.07 -62.64
CA THR A 52 40.74 53.36 -63.72
C THR A 52 41.03 54.28 -64.90
N LEU A 53 40.09 55.17 -65.26
CA LEU A 53 40.28 56.17 -66.32
C LEU A 53 41.26 57.27 -65.90
N GLU A 54 41.26 57.70 -64.64
CA GLU A 54 42.26 58.61 -64.05
C GLU A 54 43.67 57.98 -64.12
N LEU A 55 43.80 56.71 -63.70
CA LEU A 55 45.04 55.94 -63.81
C LEU A 55 45.51 55.78 -65.27
N LEU A 56 44.58 55.67 -66.24
CA LEU A 56 44.92 55.61 -67.66
C LEU A 56 45.31 56.98 -68.22
N ALA A 57 44.67 58.05 -67.77
CA ALA A 57 44.95 59.43 -68.17
C ALA A 57 46.31 59.93 -67.66
N GLU A 58 46.78 59.43 -66.51
CA GLU A 58 48.13 59.66 -65.99
C GLU A 58 49.24 58.90 -66.75
N ARG A 59 48.90 58.07 -67.74
CA ARG A 59 49.86 57.31 -68.55
C ARG A 59 49.87 57.81 -69.99
N ASP A 60 50.84 58.66 -70.24
CA ASP A 60 51.07 59.44 -71.46
C ASP A 60 51.84 58.66 -72.57
N ARG A 61 52.13 57.37 -72.36
CA ARG A 61 52.82 56.50 -73.35
C ARG A 61 52.28 55.07 -73.37
N TRP A 62 51.97 54.55 -74.56
CA TRP A 62 51.46 53.20 -74.76
C TRP A 62 52.45 52.10 -74.34
N GLU A 63 53.77 52.34 -74.44
CA GLU A 63 54.79 51.34 -74.10
C GLU A 63 54.78 50.92 -72.62
N ARG A 64 54.17 51.72 -71.74
CA ARG A 64 54.04 51.40 -70.30
C ARG A 64 52.85 50.49 -69.96
N LEU A 65 51.92 50.30 -70.90
CA LEU A 65 50.74 49.45 -70.73
C LEU A 65 50.89 48.11 -71.47
N ASP A 66 51.84 48.00 -72.40
CA ASP A 66 52.13 46.78 -73.14
C ASP A 66 53.03 45.83 -72.32
N TRP A 67 52.40 45.16 -71.34
CA TRP A 67 53.08 44.22 -70.45
C TRP A 67 53.74 43.06 -71.20
N LYS A 68 53.24 42.67 -72.39
CA LYS A 68 53.82 41.55 -73.15
C LYS A 68 55.19 41.90 -73.72
N VAL A 69 55.38 43.14 -74.17
CA VAL A 69 56.68 43.63 -74.65
C VAL A 69 57.64 43.79 -73.47
N LEU A 70 57.17 44.30 -72.33
CA LEU A 70 58.00 44.42 -71.12
C LEU A 70 58.40 43.06 -70.55
N ASP A 71 57.50 42.08 -70.51
CA ASP A 71 57.75 40.72 -70.02
C ASP A 71 58.71 39.96 -70.94
N SER A 72 58.54 40.09 -72.26
CA SER A 72 59.50 39.56 -73.24
C SER A 72 60.88 40.20 -73.07
N ARG A 73 60.93 41.52 -72.82
CA ARG A 73 62.20 42.24 -72.59
C ARG A 73 62.86 41.87 -71.27
N ILE A 74 62.08 41.61 -70.21
CA ILE A 74 62.58 41.08 -68.94
C ILE A 74 63.18 39.69 -69.18
N GLY A 75 62.48 38.81 -69.89
CA GLY A 75 63.00 37.48 -70.23
C GLY A 75 64.30 37.52 -71.04
N GLU A 76 64.40 38.41 -72.04
CA GLU A 76 65.64 38.65 -72.79
C GLU A 76 66.78 39.16 -71.87
N LEU A 77 66.49 40.12 -71.00
CA LEU A 77 67.47 40.68 -70.07
C LEU A 77 67.90 39.68 -68.99
N GLU A 78 67.00 38.79 -68.56
CA GLU A 78 67.33 37.71 -67.62
C GLU A 78 68.22 36.66 -68.27
N GLN A 79 67.94 36.27 -69.52
CA GLN A 79 68.81 35.39 -70.29
C GLN A 79 70.18 36.03 -70.54
N GLU A 80 70.23 37.32 -70.87
CA GLU A 80 71.49 38.05 -71.04
C GLU A 80 72.25 38.17 -69.70
N ARG A 81 71.55 38.44 -68.59
CA ARG A 81 72.14 38.45 -67.24
C ARG A 81 72.75 37.11 -66.89
N GLU A 82 72.06 36.01 -67.20
CA GLU A 82 72.56 34.65 -66.97
C GLU A 82 73.78 34.33 -67.84
N ARG A 83 73.77 34.81 -69.09
CA ARG A 83 74.90 34.67 -70.01
C ARG A 83 76.12 35.49 -69.57
N ILE A 84 75.94 36.70 -69.04
CA ILE A 84 77.01 37.53 -68.49
C ILE A 84 77.56 36.93 -67.18
N ARG A 85 76.68 36.40 -66.31
CA ARG A 85 77.09 35.68 -65.08
C ARG A 85 77.90 34.43 -65.38
N SER A 86 77.50 33.65 -66.39
CA SER A 86 78.20 32.42 -66.78
C SER A 86 79.47 32.65 -67.61
N SER A 87 79.65 33.84 -68.21
CA SER A 87 80.85 34.19 -68.98
C SER A 87 81.90 34.98 -68.17
N SER A 88 81.59 35.35 -66.93
CA SER A 88 82.50 36.08 -66.04
C SER A 88 82.71 35.33 -64.74
N ASP A 89 83.84 34.64 -64.66
CA ASP A 89 84.27 33.89 -63.46
C ASP A 89 84.31 34.78 -62.20
N ALA A 90 84.60 36.08 -62.36
CA ALA A 90 84.63 37.05 -61.26
C ALA A 90 83.23 37.37 -60.70
N LEU A 91 82.20 37.44 -61.54
CA LEU A 91 80.82 37.66 -61.10
C LEU A 91 80.23 36.42 -60.44
N ALA A 92 80.58 35.23 -60.93
CA ALA A 92 80.21 33.97 -60.28
C ALA A 92 80.83 33.87 -58.88
N ALA A 93 82.12 34.18 -58.74
CA ALA A 93 82.81 34.19 -57.45
C ALA A 93 82.17 35.19 -56.45
N LEU A 94 81.90 36.43 -56.86
CA LEU A 94 81.26 37.43 -55.99
C LEU A 94 79.82 37.06 -55.61
N THR A 95 79.08 36.38 -56.49
CA THR A 95 77.71 35.91 -56.18
C THR A 95 77.77 34.79 -55.14
N GLN A 96 78.71 33.85 -55.27
CA GLN A 96 78.94 32.81 -54.27
C GLN A 96 79.37 33.42 -52.93
N GLU A 97 80.28 34.40 -52.93
CA GLU A 97 80.74 35.09 -51.72
C GLU A 97 79.58 35.82 -51.01
N LEU A 98 78.66 36.43 -51.78
CA LEU A 98 77.45 37.04 -51.25
C LEU A 98 76.48 36.01 -50.66
N GLU A 99 76.28 34.86 -51.32
CA GLU A 99 75.42 33.78 -50.82
C GLU A 99 75.97 33.15 -49.53
N GLU A 100 77.29 32.97 -49.46
CA GLU A 100 77.96 32.49 -48.25
C GLU A 100 77.83 33.51 -47.11
N ALA A 101 78.05 34.81 -47.41
CA ALA A 101 77.92 35.88 -46.43
C ALA A 101 76.47 36.10 -45.95
N THR A 102 75.47 35.97 -46.82
CA THR A 102 74.05 36.06 -46.42
C THR A 102 73.65 34.87 -45.57
N LYS A 103 74.09 33.66 -45.92
CA LYS A 103 73.85 32.45 -45.13
C LYS A 103 74.52 32.53 -43.76
N GLU A 104 75.74 33.07 -43.69
CA GLU A 104 76.41 33.33 -42.40
C GLU A 104 75.64 34.37 -41.59
N ARG A 105 75.21 35.47 -42.21
CA ARG A 105 74.41 36.52 -41.55
C ARG A 105 73.11 35.96 -40.97
N GLU A 106 72.36 35.19 -41.74
CA GLU A 106 71.13 34.53 -41.27
C GLU A 106 71.41 33.55 -40.13
N GLY A 107 72.52 32.80 -40.19
CA GLY A 107 72.96 31.94 -39.10
C GLY A 107 73.21 32.73 -37.82
N ARG A 108 73.95 33.84 -37.92
CA ARG A 108 74.24 34.75 -36.79
C ARG A 108 72.99 35.44 -36.24
N GLU A 109 72.05 35.84 -37.11
CA GLU A 109 70.77 36.41 -36.69
C GLU A 109 69.94 35.41 -35.88
N ARG A 110 69.87 34.14 -36.32
CA ARG A 110 69.19 33.08 -35.55
C ARG A 110 69.86 32.80 -34.20
N GLU A 111 71.18 32.77 -34.15
CA GLU A 111 71.93 32.63 -32.89
C GLU A 111 71.64 33.80 -31.95
N ARG A 112 71.70 35.04 -32.44
CA ARG A 112 71.37 36.25 -31.67
C ARG A 112 69.94 36.18 -31.12
N ASP A 113 68.97 35.82 -31.96
CA ASP A 113 67.56 35.79 -31.54
C ASP A 113 67.32 34.70 -30.48
N LYS A 114 67.99 33.56 -30.58
CA LYS A 114 68.00 32.53 -29.54
C LYS A 114 68.60 33.07 -28.23
N PHE A 115 69.77 33.71 -28.28
CA PHE A 115 70.39 34.28 -27.08
C PHE A 115 69.54 35.39 -26.45
N ASN A 116 68.86 36.21 -27.25
CA ASN A 116 67.95 37.23 -26.75
C ASN A 116 66.72 36.62 -26.05
N ALA A 117 66.17 35.53 -26.59
CA ALA A 117 65.07 34.80 -25.95
C ALA A 117 65.52 34.17 -24.61
N ASP A 118 66.69 33.53 -24.59
CA ASP A 118 67.25 32.95 -23.36
C ASP A 118 67.53 34.05 -22.32
N LEU A 119 68.08 35.21 -22.74
CA LEU A 119 68.31 36.36 -21.87
C LEU A 119 67.00 36.94 -21.30
N ALA A 120 65.93 36.97 -22.09
CA ALA A 120 64.63 37.43 -21.62
C ALA A 120 64.06 36.49 -20.54
N VAL A 121 64.15 35.17 -20.73
CA VAL A 121 63.70 34.17 -19.74
C VAL A 121 64.47 34.29 -18.44
N GLU A 122 65.80 34.40 -18.50
CA GLU A 122 66.63 34.58 -17.31
C GLU A 122 66.43 35.95 -16.66
N GLY A 123 66.18 37.00 -17.46
CA GLY A 123 65.77 38.32 -16.98
C GLY A 123 64.49 38.27 -16.15
N ASP A 124 63.45 37.60 -16.66
CA ASP A 124 62.18 37.39 -15.95
C ASP A 124 62.36 36.53 -14.70
N ARG A 125 63.19 35.48 -14.76
CA ARG A 125 63.53 34.65 -13.59
C ARG A 125 64.18 35.49 -12.50
N ARG A 126 65.16 36.33 -12.86
CA ARG A 126 65.84 37.25 -11.94
C ARG A 126 64.87 38.28 -11.35
N ALA A 127 64.01 38.88 -12.17
CA ALA A 127 63.01 39.85 -11.70
C ALA A 127 62.05 39.24 -10.67
N ARG A 128 61.54 38.03 -10.95
CA ARG A 128 60.68 37.29 -9.99
C ARG A 128 61.40 36.96 -8.69
N ALA A 129 62.63 36.46 -8.77
CA ALA A 129 63.44 36.16 -7.59
C ALA A 129 63.72 37.42 -6.76
N SER A 130 64.06 38.55 -7.40
CA SER A 130 64.29 39.83 -6.73
C SER A 130 63.04 40.32 -6.00
N LYS A 131 61.88 40.29 -6.68
CA LYS A 131 60.60 40.68 -6.07
C LYS A 131 60.23 39.78 -4.89
N ARG A 132 60.48 38.47 -4.97
CA ARG A 132 60.28 37.54 -3.86
C ARG A 132 61.18 37.88 -2.68
N LEU A 133 62.46 38.16 -2.95
CA LEU A 133 63.42 38.54 -1.93
C LEU A 133 62.97 39.83 -1.21
N GLU A 134 62.57 40.87 -1.95
CA GLU A 134 62.05 42.12 -1.39
C GLU A 134 60.82 41.87 -0.50
N GLY A 135 59.88 41.03 -0.95
CA GLY A 135 58.70 40.67 -0.17
C GLY A 135 59.04 39.94 1.13
N VAL A 136 59.94 38.96 1.07
CA VAL A 136 60.41 38.23 2.26
C VAL A 136 61.19 39.15 3.21
N GLN A 137 62.03 40.03 2.69
CA GLN A 137 62.76 41.02 3.49
C GLN A 137 61.81 41.99 4.20
N ALA A 138 60.77 42.45 3.51
CA ALA A 138 59.76 43.29 4.13
C ALA A 138 59.03 42.55 5.27
N LEU A 139 58.64 41.29 5.07
CA LEU A 139 58.01 40.47 6.11
C LEU A 139 58.93 40.21 7.31
N LEU A 140 60.21 39.94 7.07
CA LEU A 140 61.19 39.69 8.12
C LEU A 140 61.66 40.99 8.83
N SER A 141 61.40 42.16 8.25
CA SER A 141 61.77 43.45 8.86
C SER A 141 60.92 43.80 10.10
N ASP A 142 59.71 43.25 10.19
CA ASP A 142 58.82 43.36 11.35
C ASP A 142 59.06 42.19 12.33
N ILE A 143 60.03 42.38 13.23
CA ILE A 143 60.47 41.35 14.19
C ILE A 143 59.34 40.97 15.15
N ASP A 144 58.53 41.93 15.58
CA ASP A 144 57.43 41.68 16.53
C ASP A 144 56.33 40.82 15.88
N ALA A 145 56.00 41.09 14.61
CA ALA A 145 55.07 40.25 13.86
C ALA A 145 55.61 38.82 13.63
N VAL A 146 56.90 38.67 13.35
CA VAL A 146 57.54 37.35 13.19
C VAL A 146 57.49 36.54 14.48
N VAL A 147 57.81 37.16 15.63
CA VAL A 147 57.76 36.51 16.94
C VAL A 147 56.32 36.11 17.30
N ALA A 148 55.33 36.97 17.02
CA ALA A 148 53.93 36.62 17.21
C ALA A 148 53.49 35.44 16.32
N ALA A 149 54.00 35.36 15.09
CA ALA A 149 53.69 34.29 14.15
C ALA A 149 54.27 32.93 14.55
N GLN A 150 55.41 32.89 15.27
CA GLN A 150 56.05 31.64 15.71
C GLN A 150 55.12 30.76 16.56
N ALA A 151 54.21 31.36 17.33
CA ALA A 151 53.22 30.62 18.11
C ALA A 151 52.27 29.77 17.24
N MET A 152 52.16 30.07 15.94
CA MET A 152 51.31 29.35 15.00
C MET A 152 52.06 28.28 14.20
N PHE A 153 53.40 28.25 14.22
CA PHE A 153 54.21 27.38 13.36
C PHE A 153 53.94 25.90 13.62
N ASP A 154 53.88 25.47 14.88
CA ASP A 154 53.52 24.08 15.24
C ASP A 154 52.14 23.69 14.70
N GLY A 155 51.19 24.63 14.68
CA GLY A 155 49.84 24.41 14.15
C GLY A 155 49.83 24.26 12.64
N ILE A 156 50.64 25.04 11.93
CA ILE A 156 50.82 24.97 10.48
C ILE A 156 51.55 23.67 10.11
N GLU A 157 52.63 23.32 10.79
CA GLU A 157 53.36 22.07 10.51
C GLU A 157 52.46 20.83 10.68
N ARG A 158 51.56 20.85 11.67
CA ARG A 158 50.56 19.77 11.83
C ARG A 158 49.57 19.67 10.68
N SER A 159 49.24 20.79 10.01
CA SER A 159 48.32 20.79 8.87
C SER A 159 48.98 20.39 7.55
N VAL A 160 50.31 20.43 7.48
CA VAL A 160 51.07 19.93 6.32
C VAL A 160 50.95 18.41 6.21
N PRO A 161 50.59 17.88 5.02
CA PRO A 161 50.56 16.43 4.75
C PRO A 161 51.90 15.77 5.08
N LEU A 162 51.87 14.57 5.65
CA LEU A 162 53.07 13.86 6.11
C LEU A 162 54.14 13.72 5.02
N ASP A 163 53.72 13.45 3.77
CA ASP A 163 54.60 13.24 2.62
C ASP A 163 55.37 14.51 2.19
N HIS A 164 54.95 15.69 2.66
CA HIS A 164 55.54 16.99 2.30
C HIS A 164 56.22 17.69 3.48
N ARG A 165 56.29 17.07 4.66
CA ARG A 165 56.89 17.70 5.85
C ARG A 165 58.41 17.82 5.75
N ASP A 166 59.08 16.81 5.20
CA ASP A 166 60.53 16.84 5.01
C ASP A 166 60.98 17.96 4.05
N ASP A 167 60.09 18.39 3.15
CA ASP A 167 60.32 19.48 2.21
C ASP A 167 60.22 20.88 2.85
N LEU A 168 59.74 21.02 4.10
CA LEU A 168 59.66 22.31 4.81
C LEU A 168 61.03 22.93 5.08
N VAL A 169 62.07 22.10 5.12
CA VAL A 169 63.46 22.53 5.38
C VAL A 169 64.11 23.13 4.13
N ASP A 170 63.54 22.91 2.94
CA ASP A 170 64.05 23.38 1.65
C ASP A 170 63.25 24.60 1.15
N PRO A 171 63.83 25.83 1.18
CA PRO A 171 63.17 27.05 0.74
C PRO A 171 62.65 27.03 -0.70
N GLU A 172 63.25 26.23 -1.58
CA GLU A 172 62.80 26.14 -2.99
C GLU A 172 61.51 25.31 -3.13
N ARG A 173 61.20 24.45 -2.15
CA ARG A 173 60.03 23.55 -2.18
C ARG A 173 58.85 24.06 -1.37
N ILE A 174 59.04 25.10 -0.56
CA ILE A 174 58.00 25.68 0.32
C ILE A 174 56.71 26.02 -0.46
N ASP A 175 56.80 26.52 -1.69
CA ASP A 175 55.61 26.85 -2.50
C ASP A 175 54.79 25.60 -2.84
N GLY A 176 55.47 24.48 -3.13
CA GLY A 176 54.83 23.18 -3.37
C GLY A 176 54.16 22.65 -2.10
N VAL A 177 54.84 22.76 -0.96
CA VAL A 177 54.30 22.38 0.36
C VAL A 177 53.07 23.22 0.71
N GLN A 178 53.12 24.54 0.46
CA GLN A 178 51.99 25.45 0.67
C GLN A 178 50.79 25.05 -0.20
N HIS A 179 51.02 24.74 -1.48
CA HIS A 179 49.96 24.31 -2.40
C HIS A 179 49.32 23.01 -1.92
N ALA A 180 50.13 21.99 -1.62
CA ALA A 180 49.66 20.68 -1.16
C ALA A 180 48.88 20.79 0.16
N THR A 181 49.35 21.63 1.09
CA THR A 181 48.67 21.89 2.36
C THR A 181 47.31 22.57 2.14
N ARG A 182 47.24 23.53 1.22
CA ARG A 182 45.99 24.19 0.86
C ARG A 182 44.99 23.22 0.26
N GLU A 183 45.42 22.39 -0.69
CA GLU A 183 44.59 21.36 -1.31
C GLU A 183 44.06 20.37 -0.27
N ALA A 184 44.90 19.92 0.66
CA ALA A 184 44.49 19.01 1.73
C ALA A 184 43.42 19.64 2.65
N ILE A 185 43.61 20.90 3.04
CA ILE A 185 42.62 21.64 3.87
C ILE A 185 41.31 21.85 3.10
N ASP A 186 41.39 22.23 1.83
CA ASP A 186 40.21 22.45 1.00
C ASP A 186 39.44 21.14 0.74
N ALA A 187 40.14 20.03 0.52
CA ALA A 187 39.55 18.70 0.43
C ALA A 187 38.85 18.30 1.73
N ALA A 188 39.52 18.44 2.88
CA ALA A 188 38.93 18.15 4.18
C ALA A 188 37.69 19.02 4.46
N ARG A 189 37.73 20.31 4.11
CA ARG A 189 36.59 21.22 4.21
C ARG A 189 35.43 20.77 3.32
N GLY A 190 35.73 20.33 2.09
CA GLY A 190 34.76 19.75 1.17
C GLY A 190 34.07 18.53 1.76
N ASP A 191 34.86 17.58 2.28
CA ASP A 191 34.37 16.36 2.93
C ASP A 191 33.46 16.65 4.13
N HIS A 192 33.90 17.54 5.03
CA HIS A 192 33.10 17.93 6.19
C HIS A 192 31.80 18.62 5.79
N THR A 193 31.82 19.46 4.76
CA THR A 193 30.63 20.13 4.23
C THR A 193 29.66 19.13 3.62
N GLN A 194 30.17 18.16 2.85
CA GLN A 194 29.35 17.09 2.27
C GLN A 194 28.70 16.23 3.36
N ARG A 195 29.48 15.81 4.37
CA ARG A 195 28.94 15.04 5.51
C ARG A 195 27.88 15.82 6.28
N ARG A 196 28.09 17.11 6.53
CA ARG A 196 27.11 17.99 7.17
C ARG A 196 25.81 18.03 6.37
N ASN A 197 25.90 18.22 5.05
CA ASN A 197 24.71 18.29 4.19
C ASN A 197 23.96 16.94 4.15
N GLN A 198 24.67 15.81 4.08
CA GLN A 198 24.06 14.48 4.13
C GLN A 198 23.34 14.21 5.46
N VAL A 199 23.94 14.62 6.59
CA VAL A 199 23.30 14.52 7.91
C VAL A 199 22.07 15.42 7.98
N ALA A 200 22.17 16.67 7.52
CA ALA A 200 21.04 17.61 7.50
C ALA A 200 19.86 17.07 6.67
N GLN A 201 20.14 16.52 5.48
CA GLN A 201 19.11 15.90 4.63
C GLN A 201 18.42 14.72 5.32
N ARG A 202 19.18 13.86 6.03
CA ARG A 202 18.59 12.74 6.80
C ARG A 202 17.70 13.23 7.93
N VAL A 203 18.11 14.29 8.64
CA VAL A 203 17.33 14.88 9.73
C VAL A 203 16.04 15.48 9.19
N VAL A 204 16.11 16.31 8.15
CA VAL A 204 14.94 16.90 7.48
C VAL A 204 13.98 15.83 6.97
N LYS A 205 14.50 14.76 6.36
CA LYS A 205 13.67 13.62 5.95
C LYS A 205 12.95 12.98 7.14
N GLY A 206 13.66 12.72 8.24
CA GLY A 206 13.06 12.15 9.45
C GLY A 206 11.97 13.06 10.05
N MET A 207 12.20 14.38 10.05
CA MET A 207 11.21 15.37 10.48
C MET A 207 9.95 15.36 9.61
N ARG A 208 10.12 15.28 8.28
CA ARG A 208 9.00 15.19 7.34
C ARG A 208 8.21 13.90 7.50
N ASP A 209 8.89 12.76 7.57
CA ASP A 209 8.25 11.45 7.73
C ASP A 209 7.45 11.38 9.04
N PHE A 210 7.99 11.97 10.12
CA PHE A 210 7.28 12.13 11.39
C PHE A 210 6.03 13.01 11.24
N ARG A 211 6.13 14.17 10.56
CA ARG A 211 4.97 15.06 10.34
C ARG A 211 3.86 14.41 9.53
N LEU A 212 4.21 13.60 8.54
CA LEU A 212 3.23 12.86 7.74
C LEU A 212 2.49 11.80 8.56
N THR A 213 3.19 11.17 9.49
CA THR A 213 2.61 10.12 10.35
C THR A 213 1.75 10.72 11.46
N TYR A 214 2.14 11.88 12.02
CA TYR A 214 1.51 12.54 13.17
C TYR A 214 1.14 13.99 12.85
N ALA A 215 0.28 14.17 11.84
CA ALA A 215 -0.03 15.49 11.29
C ALA A 215 -0.74 16.42 12.28
N GLN A 216 -1.48 15.88 13.25
CA GLN A 216 -2.26 16.67 14.20
C GLN A 216 -1.37 17.20 15.34
N GLU A 217 -0.44 16.38 15.80
CA GLU A 217 0.48 16.65 16.90
C GLU A 217 1.70 17.50 16.49
N SER A 218 1.99 17.54 15.18
CA SER A 218 3.12 18.27 14.61
C SER A 218 2.73 19.47 13.74
N ALA A 219 1.48 19.95 13.86
CA ALA A 219 0.96 21.06 13.07
C ALA A 219 1.77 22.36 13.22
N GLU A 220 2.35 22.59 14.41
CA GLU A 220 3.17 23.77 14.73
C GLU A 220 4.66 23.58 14.43
N LEU A 221 5.08 22.39 14.00
CA LEU A 221 6.48 22.06 13.70
C LEU A 221 6.75 22.16 12.19
N ASP A 222 7.97 22.53 11.83
CA ASP A 222 8.43 22.62 10.44
C ASP A 222 9.52 21.59 10.11
N ASP A 223 9.68 21.21 8.83
CA ASP A 223 10.69 20.25 8.36
C ASP A 223 12.04 20.92 8.00
N ALA A 224 12.46 21.88 8.83
CA ALA A 224 13.71 22.62 8.72
C ALA A 224 14.74 22.16 9.75
N ILE A 225 16.04 22.25 9.45
CA ILE A 225 17.10 21.82 10.38
C ILE A 225 17.14 22.72 11.62
N GLU A 226 16.72 23.98 11.47
CA GLU A 226 16.55 24.98 12.50
C GLU A 226 15.53 24.53 13.56
N SER A 227 14.54 23.72 13.17
CA SER A 227 13.50 23.19 14.06
C SER A 227 13.97 22.02 14.93
N ALA A 228 15.24 21.58 14.80
CA ALA A 228 15.78 20.45 15.57
C ALA A 228 15.63 20.58 17.10
N PRO A 229 15.76 21.77 17.73
CA PRO A 229 15.51 21.94 19.16
C PRO A 229 14.07 21.60 19.56
N GLU A 230 13.07 22.02 18.78
CA GLU A 230 11.65 21.77 19.06
C GLU A 230 11.34 20.26 19.02
N TYR A 231 11.90 19.52 18.05
CA TYR A 231 11.75 18.06 17.99
C TYR A 231 12.41 17.36 19.18
N ARG A 232 13.54 17.87 19.69
CA ARG A 232 14.16 17.33 20.91
C ARG A 232 13.31 17.59 22.14
N ALA A 233 12.75 18.80 22.26
CA ALA A 233 11.84 19.14 23.35
C ALA A 233 10.56 18.28 23.32
N LEU A 234 10.00 18.03 22.13
CA LEU A 234 8.87 17.14 21.96
C LEU A 234 9.23 15.70 22.39
N ARG A 235 10.37 15.18 21.94
CA ARG A 235 10.86 13.86 22.35
C ARG A 235 10.96 13.75 23.87
N ASP A 236 11.55 14.74 24.51
CA ASP A 236 11.77 14.72 25.96
C ASP A 236 10.45 14.80 26.73
N ARG A 237 9.48 15.57 26.24
CA ARG A 237 8.11 15.62 26.79
C ARG A 237 7.40 14.28 26.67
N VAL A 238 7.44 13.65 25.48
CA VAL A 238 6.84 12.33 25.25
C VAL A 238 7.48 11.29 26.16
N ALA A 239 8.80 11.30 26.30
CA ALA A 239 9.52 10.34 27.12
C ALA A 239 9.28 10.50 28.63
N THR A 240 9.08 11.74 29.10
CA THR A 240 9.06 12.05 30.54
C THR A 240 7.65 12.25 31.09
N ASP A 241 6.83 13.05 30.41
CA ASP A 241 5.54 13.52 30.94
C ASP A 241 4.39 12.61 30.50
N ASP A 242 4.39 12.20 29.24
CA ASP A 242 3.22 11.57 28.63
C ASP A 242 3.29 10.04 28.65
N LEU A 243 4.44 9.42 28.38
CA LEU A 243 4.52 7.96 28.29
C LEU A 243 4.15 7.24 29.60
N PRO A 244 4.65 7.63 30.80
CA PRO A 244 4.28 6.96 32.04
C PRO A 244 2.79 7.14 32.39
N ARG A 245 2.26 8.35 32.19
CA ARG A 245 0.83 8.67 32.41
C ARG A 245 -0.06 7.88 31.46
N PHE A 246 0.27 7.84 30.17
CA PHE A 246 -0.49 7.08 29.17
C PHE A 246 -0.40 5.58 29.41
N GLU A 247 0.74 5.07 29.87
CA GLU A 247 0.87 3.66 30.25
C GLU A 247 -0.03 3.33 31.45
N GLU A 248 -0.10 4.21 32.45
CA GLU A 248 -0.98 4.05 33.61
C GLU A 248 -2.47 4.19 33.23
N GLU A 249 -2.82 5.19 32.42
CA GLU A 249 -4.18 5.36 31.88
C GLU A 249 -4.60 4.17 31.02
N PHE A 250 -3.70 3.65 30.17
CA PHE A 250 -3.92 2.46 29.37
C PHE A 250 -4.16 1.25 30.28
N ARG A 251 -3.29 1.02 31.27
CA ARG A 251 -3.45 -0.06 32.25
C ARG A 251 -4.78 0.03 32.99
N ARG A 252 -5.20 1.23 33.38
CA ARG A 252 -6.48 1.47 34.07
C ARG A 252 -7.66 1.19 33.14
N SER A 253 -7.68 1.78 31.95
CA SER A 253 -8.74 1.58 30.96
C SER A 253 -8.88 0.11 30.55
N LEU A 254 -7.76 -0.60 30.44
CA LEU A 254 -7.74 -2.03 30.13
C LEU A 254 -8.38 -2.87 31.25
N ARG A 255 -8.02 -2.58 32.50
CA ARG A 255 -8.53 -3.28 33.68
C ARG A 255 -10.01 -2.98 33.92
N GLU A 256 -10.41 -1.72 33.76
CA GLU A 256 -11.75 -1.26 34.14
C GLU A 256 -12.79 -1.47 33.04
N ASN A 257 -12.46 -1.25 31.76
CA ASN A 257 -13.46 -1.29 30.69
C ASN A 257 -13.41 -2.61 29.92
N THR A 258 -12.28 -2.96 29.31
CA THR A 258 -12.25 -4.07 28.33
C THR A 258 -12.41 -5.45 28.97
N ILE A 259 -11.75 -5.72 30.10
CA ILE A 259 -11.86 -7.03 30.77
C ILE A 259 -13.28 -7.26 31.30
N ASN A 260 -13.90 -6.21 31.88
CA ASN A 260 -15.26 -6.28 32.38
C ASN A 260 -16.29 -6.48 31.26
N GLU A 261 -16.08 -5.87 30.09
CA GLU A 261 -16.94 -6.08 28.92
C GLU A 261 -16.87 -7.52 28.38
N VAL A 262 -15.66 -8.10 28.27
CA VAL A 262 -15.47 -9.49 27.83
C VAL A 262 -16.07 -10.46 28.86
N ALA A 263 -15.93 -10.16 30.15
CA ALA A 263 -16.58 -10.92 31.21
C ALA A 263 -18.11 -10.84 31.11
N GLY A 264 -18.65 -9.65 30.83
CA GLY A 264 -20.08 -9.44 30.58
C GLY A 264 -20.58 -10.26 29.40
N LEU A 265 -19.84 -10.28 28.29
CA LEU A 265 -20.17 -11.10 27.11
C LEU A 265 -20.18 -12.60 27.45
N SER A 266 -19.14 -13.09 28.13
CA SER A 266 -19.05 -14.48 28.57
C SER A 266 -20.23 -14.87 29.47
N ALA A 267 -20.57 -14.03 30.44
CA ALA A 267 -21.71 -14.24 31.32
C ALA A 267 -23.05 -14.28 30.57
N GLN A 268 -23.25 -13.38 29.60
CA GLN A 268 -24.47 -13.37 28.77
C GLN A 268 -24.59 -14.65 27.93
N LEU A 269 -23.51 -15.08 27.28
CA LEU A 269 -23.52 -16.31 26.48
C LEU A 269 -23.77 -17.55 27.35
N GLN A 270 -23.14 -17.64 28.52
CA GLN A 270 -23.38 -18.72 29.47
C GLN A 270 -24.81 -18.72 30.00
N SER A 271 -25.39 -17.54 30.25
CA SER A 271 -26.80 -17.42 30.63
C SER A 271 -27.73 -17.96 29.55
N GLN A 272 -27.50 -17.63 28.28
CA GLN A 272 -28.33 -18.16 27.18
C GLN A 272 -28.14 -19.67 27.00
N ALA A 273 -26.92 -20.17 27.19
CA ALA A 273 -26.63 -21.61 27.19
C ALA A 273 -27.33 -22.34 28.35
N ASN A 274 -27.42 -21.74 29.55
CA ASN A 274 -28.20 -22.26 30.67
C ASN A 274 -29.70 -22.33 30.33
N VAL A 275 -30.26 -21.28 29.71
CA VAL A 275 -31.68 -21.27 29.28
C VAL A 275 -32.00 -22.43 28.34
N ILE A 276 -31.10 -22.76 27.40
CA ILE A 276 -31.26 -23.93 26.53
C ILE A 276 -31.29 -25.22 27.36
N ARG A 277 -30.33 -25.40 28.29
CA ARG A 277 -30.29 -26.58 29.16
C ARG A 277 -31.54 -26.75 30.01
N GLU A 278 -32.05 -25.66 30.60
CA GLU A 278 -33.28 -25.68 31.39
C GLU A 278 -34.52 -26.01 30.54
N ARG A 279 -34.58 -25.52 29.30
CA ARG A 279 -35.67 -25.87 28.37
C ARG A 279 -35.62 -27.35 27.99
N VAL A 280 -34.43 -27.87 27.71
CA VAL A 280 -34.23 -29.30 27.37
C VAL A 280 -34.58 -30.19 28.57
N ALA A 281 -34.20 -29.80 29.78
CA ALA A 281 -34.58 -30.51 31.01
C ALA A 281 -36.10 -30.59 31.19
N ARG A 282 -36.83 -29.51 30.88
CA ARG A 282 -38.30 -29.48 30.90
C ARG A 282 -38.94 -30.31 29.79
N ILE A 283 -38.36 -30.36 28.59
CA ILE A 283 -38.84 -31.26 27.54
C ILE A 283 -38.62 -32.72 27.96
N ASN A 284 -37.49 -33.03 28.60
CA ASN A 284 -37.18 -34.36 29.10
C ASN A 284 -38.14 -34.85 30.18
N SER A 285 -38.66 -33.96 31.06
CA SER A 285 -39.69 -34.37 32.02
C SER A 285 -40.98 -34.82 31.32
N SER A 286 -41.39 -34.13 30.25
CA SER A 286 -42.55 -34.52 29.45
C SER A 286 -42.28 -35.80 28.64
N LEU A 287 -41.08 -35.95 28.07
CA LEU A 287 -40.68 -37.17 27.35
C LEU A 287 -40.62 -38.39 28.26
N GLN A 288 -40.27 -38.22 29.54
CA GLN A 288 -40.28 -39.30 30.50
C GLN A 288 -41.69 -39.83 30.75
N ALA A 289 -42.73 -39.00 30.68
CA ALA A 289 -44.12 -39.45 30.84
C ALA A 289 -44.62 -40.29 29.65
N ILE A 290 -44.03 -40.09 28.46
CA ILE A 290 -44.44 -40.76 27.23
C ILE A 290 -43.72 -42.10 27.09
N ASP A 291 -44.48 -43.18 26.88
CA ASP A 291 -43.90 -44.47 26.53
C ASP A 291 -43.48 -44.46 25.05
N TYR A 292 -42.18 -44.64 24.80
CA TYR A 292 -41.66 -44.83 23.45
C TYR A 292 -41.83 -46.28 23.01
N ASN A 293 -41.51 -47.20 23.91
CA ASN A 293 -41.85 -48.62 23.84
C ASN A 293 -42.27 -49.06 25.25
N THR A 294 -42.88 -50.23 25.38
CA THR A 294 -43.27 -50.75 26.71
C THR A 294 -42.09 -50.73 27.68
N GLY A 295 -42.22 -49.96 28.78
CA GLY A 295 -41.18 -49.82 29.81
C GLY A 295 -39.97 -48.95 29.43
N ARG A 296 -40.00 -48.23 28.30
CA ARG A 296 -38.88 -47.41 27.79
C ARG A 296 -39.32 -46.02 27.37
N TYR A 297 -38.47 -45.03 27.65
CA TYR A 297 -38.72 -43.63 27.36
C TYR A 297 -37.53 -42.99 26.63
N ILE A 298 -37.75 -41.82 26.02
CA ILE A 298 -36.69 -41.07 25.32
C ILE A 298 -36.19 -39.92 26.19
N ARG A 299 -34.87 -39.70 26.19
CA ARG A 299 -34.22 -38.54 26.80
C ARG A 299 -33.36 -37.82 25.76
N LEU A 300 -33.60 -36.52 25.59
CA LEU A 300 -32.73 -35.64 24.81
C LEU A 300 -31.48 -35.31 25.63
N VAL A 301 -30.31 -35.60 25.06
CA VAL A 301 -29.01 -35.35 25.67
C VAL A 301 -28.34 -34.20 24.92
N PRO A 302 -28.10 -33.05 25.58
CA PRO A 302 -27.30 -31.98 25.00
C PRO A 302 -25.82 -32.35 25.08
N GLU A 303 -25.22 -32.68 23.94
CA GLU A 303 -23.79 -32.94 23.81
C GLU A 303 -23.04 -31.67 23.39
N SER A 304 -21.77 -31.57 23.78
CA SER A 304 -20.93 -30.45 23.35
C SER A 304 -20.59 -30.58 21.87
N THR A 305 -20.80 -29.50 21.10
CA THR A 305 -20.53 -29.47 19.67
C THR A 305 -19.15 -30.02 19.31
N PRO A 306 -19.00 -30.82 18.24
CA PRO A 306 -17.69 -31.27 17.77
C PRO A 306 -16.90 -30.16 17.06
N ASN A 307 -17.53 -29.01 16.78
CA ASN A 307 -16.87 -27.89 16.11
C ASN A 307 -15.73 -27.31 16.96
N THR A 308 -14.50 -27.44 16.47
CA THR A 308 -13.28 -27.01 17.15
C THR A 308 -13.22 -25.51 17.36
N GLU A 309 -13.74 -24.70 16.42
CA GLU A 309 -13.73 -23.24 16.56
C GLU A 309 -14.60 -22.76 17.72
N ILE A 310 -15.73 -23.42 17.96
CA ILE A 310 -16.64 -23.07 19.06
C ILE A 310 -16.01 -23.49 20.40
N ARG A 311 -15.40 -24.68 20.47
CA ARG A 311 -14.71 -25.14 21.68
C ARG A 311 -13.55 -24.21 22.03
N GLN A 312 -12.71 -23.89 21.05
CA GLN A 312 -11.58 -22.98 21.23
C GLN A 312 -12.04 -21.60 21.69
N PHE A 313 -13.12 -21.06 21.11
CA PHE A 313 -13.69 -19.79 21.57
C PHE A 313 -14.17 -19.84 23.03
N GLN A 314 -14.81 -20.93 23.46
CA GLN A 314 -15.23 -21.09 24.85
C GLN A 314 -14.04 -21.17 25.80
N ASP A 315 -12.97 -21.86 25.41
CA ASP A 315 -11.73 -21.94 26.18
C ASP A 315 -11.02 -20.58 26.25
N ASP A 316 -10.95 -19.83 25.13
CA ASP A 316 -10.39 -18.48 25.06
C ASP A 316 -11.17 -17.52 25.97
N LEU A 317 -12.52 -17.56 25.93
CA LEU A 317 -13.36 -16.76 26.83
C LEU A 317 -13.16 -17.14 28.31
N ARG A 318 -13.00 -18.44 28.62
CA ARG A 318 -12.74 -18.90 29.98
C ARG A 318 -11.35 -18.46 30.46
N ALA A 319 -10.34 -18.55 29.60
CA ALA A 319 -9.00 -18.07 29.89
C ALA A 319 -9.01 -16.56 30.21
N CYS A 320 -9.77 -15.77 29.44
CA CYS A 320 -9.93 -14.33 29.68
C CYS A 320 -10.66 -14.00 31.00
N THR A 321 -11.56 -14.87 31.49
CA THR A 321 -12.47 -14.57 32.62
C THR A 321 -12.14 -15.28 33.93
N SER A 322 -11.39 -16.38 33.90
CA SER A 322 -11.17 -17.29 35.03
C SER A 322 -10.58 -16.67 36.31
N ASN A 323 -9.93 -15.51 36.23
CA ASN A 323 -9.18 -14.92 37.35
C ASN A 323 -9.52 -13.43 37.59
N ILE A 324 -10.75 -13.00 37.29
CA ILE A 324 -11.27 -11.68 37.71
C ILE A 324 -11.48 -11.65 39.24
N THR A 325 -11.68 -12.81 39.86
CA THR A 325 -11.92 -12.99 41.30
C THR A 325 -10.66 -13.26 42.12
N ALA A 326 -9.51 -13.52 41.50
CA ALA A 326 -8.23 -13.71 42.18
C ALA A 326 -7.49 -12.37 42.26
N GLY A 327 -7.30 -11.86 43.47
CA GLY A 327 -6.86 -10.49 43.78
C GLY A 327 -5.61 -10.00 43.02
N ALA A 328 -5.63 -8.69 42.78
CA ALA A 328 -4.58 -7.89 42.17
C ALA A 328 -3.21 -8.16 42.81
N GLY A 329 -2.24 -8.65 42.02
CA GLY A 329 -0.89 -8.87 42.53
C GLY A 329 0.22 -9.13 41.52
N ASP A 330 -0.01 -9.15 40.20
CA ASP A 330 1.09 -9.46 39.28
C ASP A 330 0.97 -8.75 37.92
N ASP A 331 1.89 -7.82 37.67
CA ASP A 331 1.90 -6.94 36.49
C ASP A 331 2.18 -7.72 35.19
N GLN A 332 3.01 -8.76 35.23
CA GLN A 332 3.28 -9.64 34.08
C GLN A 332 2.04 -10.41 33.62
N TYR A 333 1.13 -10.72 34.55
CA TYR A 333 -0.08 -11.47 34.26
C TYR A 333 -1.15 -10.60 33.56
N SER A 334 -1.01 -9.27 33.61
CA SER A 334 -1.91 -8.33 32.92
C SER A 334 -1.63 -8.22 31.42
N GLU A 335 -0.36 -8.30 31.00
CA GLU A 335 0.05 -8.17 29.59
C GLU A 335 -0.32 -9.41 28.77
N GLN A 336 -0.08 -10.61 29.30
CA GLN A 336 -0.46 -11.84 28.60
C GLN A 336 -1.98 -11.92 28.39
N ARG A 337 -2.77 -11.46 29.37
CA ARG A 337 -4.23 -11.33 29.25
C ARG A 337 -4.62 -10.28 28.22
N PHE A 338 -3.92 -9.15 28.18
CA PHE A 338 -4.13 -8.15 27.14
C PHE A 338 -3.96 -8.77 25.75
N LEU A 339 -2.89 -9.53 25.52
CA LEU A 339 -2.65 -10.17 24.22
C LEU A 339 -3.77 -11.17 23.86
N GLN A 340 -4.29 -11.90 24.84
CA GLN A 340 -5.43 -12.81 24.64
C GLN A 340 -6.73 -12.07 24.29
N VAL A 341 -7.08 -11.04 25.06
CA VAL A 341 -8.27 -10.20 24.82
C VAL A 341 -8.14 -9.46 23.50
N LYS A 342 -6.97 -8.90 23.21
CA LYS A 342 -6.67 -8.24 21.94
C LYS A 342 -6.84 -9.20 20.77
N ALA A 343 -6.29 -10.41 20.85
CA ALA A 343 -6.44 -11.41 19.79
C ALA A 343 -7.92 -11.75 19.51
N LEU A 344 -8.73 -11.84 20.57
CA LEU A 344 -10.17 -12.08 20.45
C LEU A 344 -10.91 -10.88 19.81
N VAL A 345 -10.61 -9.66 20.27
CA VAL A 345 -11.23 -8.42 19.77
C VAL A 345 -10.81 -8.13 18.32
N ASP A 346 -9.54 -8.33 17.98
CA ASP A 346 -9.04 -8.17 16.61
C ASP A 346 -9.74 -9.14 15.66
N ARG A 347 -9.99 -10.38 16.12
CA ARG A 347 -10.77 -11.36 15.37
C ARG A 347 -12.24 -10.96 15.24
N PHE A 348 -12.85 -10.36 16.26
CA PHE A 348 -14.22 -9.83 16.16
C PHE A 348 -14.33 -8.62 15.22
N ARG A 349 -13.32 -7.74 15.20
CA ARG A 349 -13.24 -6.59 14.27
C ARG A 349 -13.03 -7.03 12.83
N GLY A 350 -12.41 -8.19 12.63
CA GLY A 350 -12.06 -8.76 11.35
C GLY A 350 -10.65 -8.36 10.95
N ARG A 351 -9.75 -9.33 10.92
CA ARG A 351 -8.34 -9.10 10.60
C ARG A 351 -8.18 -8.76 9.12
N GLU A 352 -7.19 -7.91 8.81
CA GLU A 352 -6.88 -7.52 7.42
C GLU A 352 -6.62 -8.76 6.57
N GLY A 353 -7.31 -8.86 5.43
CA GLY A 353 -7.23 -10.03 4.53
C GLY A 353 -8.07 -11.25 4.95
N SER A 354 -8.80 -11.21 6.07
CA SER A 354 -9.66 -12.32 6.54
C SER A 354 -11.02 -11.88 7.09
N THR A 355 -11.47 -10.65 6.78
CA THR A 355 -12.68 -10.03 7.34
C THR A 355 -13.95 -10.87 7.17
N ASP A 356 -14.19 -11.47 5.99
CA ASP A 356 -15.38 -12.28 5.75
C ASP A 356 -15.37 -13.60 6.55
N GLN A 357 -14.20 -14.23 6.65
CA GLN A 357 -14.02 -15.45 7.44
C GLN A 357 -14.25 -15.17 8.92
N ASP A 358 -13.67 -14.08 9.44
CA ASP A 358 -13.81 -13.65 10.83
C ASP A 358 -15.25 -13.23 11.17
N ARG A 359 -15.98 -12.64 10.21
CA ARG A 359 -17.41 -12.33 10.38
C ARG A 359 -18.28 -13.58 10.44
N ALA A 360 -17.99 -14.57 9.59
CA ALA A 360 -18.68 -15.87 9.62
C ALA A 360 -18.38 -16.64 10.91
N TRP A 361 -17.11 -16.63 11.34
CA TRP A 361 -16.67 -17.17 12.63
C TRP A 361 -17.41 -16.51 13.79
N THR A 362 -17.47 -15.18 13.83
CA THR A 362 -18.15 -14.42 14.89
C THR A 362 -19.60 -14.86 15.03
N ARG A 363 -20.36 -14.88 13.91
CA ARG A 363 -21.77 -15.32 13.92
C ARG A 363 -21.93 -16.75 14.43
N ARG A 364 -21.02 -17.64 14.07
CA ARG A 364 -21.01 -19.06 14.47
C ARG A 364 -20.75 -19.21 15.98
N VAL A 365 -19.71 -18.58 16.50
CA VAL A 365 -19.31 -18.75 17.90
C VAL A 365 -20.22 -18.02 18.89
N THR A 366 -20.84 -16.90 18.48
CA THR A 366 -21.80 -16.18 19.33
C THR A 366 -23.19 -16.82 19.38
N ASP A 367 -23.52 -17.70 18.43
CA ASP A 367 -24.79 -18.42 18.44
C ASP A 367 -24.72 -19.64 19.38
N VAL A 368 -25.19 -19.46 20.62
CA VAL A 368 -25.19 -20.50 21.65
C VAL A 368 -25.95 -21.78 21.26
N ARG A 369 -26.83 -21.71 20.25
CA ARG A 369 -27.53 -22.91 19.75
C ARG A 369 -26.57 -23.88 19.08
N GLN A 370 -25.49 -23.37 18.47
CA GLN A 370 -24.47 -24.17 17.81
C GLN A 370 -23.46 -24.77 18.77
N TRP A 371 -23.53 -24.42 20.07
CA TRP A 371 -22.67 -24.98 21.12
C TRP A 371 -23.08 -26.40 21.49
N TYR A 372 -24.30 -26.78 21.13
CA TYR A 372 -24.88 -28.07 21.45
C TYR A 372 -25.20 -28.86 20.17
N VAL A 373 -24.99 -30.18 20.25
CA VAL A 373 -25.59 -31.15 19.35
C VAL A 373 -26.51 -32.02 20.20
N PHE A 374 -27.71 -32.30 19.72
CA PHE A 374 -28.68 -33.08 20.48
C PHE A 374 -28.70 -34.52 19.98
N SER A 375 -28.52 -35.46 20.89
CA SER A 375 -28.78 -36.88 20.68
C SER A 375 -30.01 -37.31 21.48
N ALA A 376 -30.69 -38.37 21.05
CA ALA A 376 -31.79 -38.96 21.81
C ALA A 376 -31.37 -40.33 22.34
N SER A 377 -31.45 -40.54 23.64
CA SER A 377 -31.13 -41.79 24.34
C SER A 377 -32.44 -42.47 24.74
N GLU A 378 -32.71 -43.67 24.23
CA GLU A 378 -33.77 -44.55 24.72
C GLU A 378 -33.27 -45.25 25.98
N ARG A 379 -34.04 -45.13 27.06
CA ARG A 379 -33.65 -45.62 28.39
C ARG A 379 -34.76 -46.46 29.01
N TRP A 380 -34.35 -47.42 29.83
CA TRP A 380 -35.27 -48.20 30.65
C TRP A 380 -35.88 -47.34 31.75
N ARG A 381 -37.21 -47.41 31.92
CA ARG A 381 -37.92 -46.60 32.93
C ARG A 381 -37.53 -46.98 34.36
N GLU A 382 -37.24 -48.25 34.61
CA GLU A 382 -36.94 -48.78 35.95
C GLU A 382 -35.50 -48.50 36.40
N SER A 383 -34.52 -48.71 35.52
CA SER A 383 -33.09 -48.58 35.86
C SER A 383 -32.46 -47.26 35.39
N ASP A 384 -33.15 -46.46 34.59
CA ASP A 384 -32.57 -45.35 33.83
C ASP A 384 -31.33 -45.74 33.03
N GLU A 385 -31.15 -47.02 32.68
CA GLU A 385 -30.00 -47.46 31.87
C GLU A 385 -30.24 -47.19 30.39
N GLU A 386 -29.19 -46.78 29.68
CA GLU A 386 -29.26 -46.58 28.24
C GLU A 386 -29.46 -47.91 27.52
N HIS A 387 -30.53 -47.99 26.74
CA HIS A 387 -30.80 -49.09 25.83
C HIS A 387 -30.20 -48.80 24.45
N GLU A 388 -30.48 -47.62 23.89
CA GLU A 388 -30.04 -47.27 22.55
C GLU A 388 -29.91 -45.76 22.37
N SER A 389 -28.84 -45.30 21.70
CA SER A 389 -28.67 -43.89 21.33
C SER A 389 -28.99 -43.62 19.86
N TYR A 390 -29.61 -42.48 19.59
CA TYR A 390 -30.04 -42.01 18.28
C TYR A 390 -29.34 -40.67 17.99
N SER A 391 -28.37 -40.71 17.08
CA SER A 391 -27.67 -39.54 16.54
C SER A 391 -28.00 -39.33 15.06
N ASP A 392 -27.88 -38.08 14.59
CA ASP A 392 -28.24 -37.67 13.22
C ASP A 392 -27.48 -38.45 12.12
N SER A 393 -26.31 -39.00 12.47
CA SER A 393 -25.41 -39.78 11.61
C SER A 393 -25.60 -41.30 11.69
N SER A 394 -26.53 -41.79 12.51
CA SER A 394 -26.80 -43.24 12.64
C SER A 394 -27.73 -43.75 11.53
N GLY A 395 -27.23 -44.72 10.74
CA GLY A 395 -27.91 -45.34 9.60
C GLY A 395 -29.09 -46.26 9.96
N LYS A 396 -30.06 -45.75 10.72
CA LYS A 396 -31.24 -46.51 11.18
C LYS A 396 -32.43 -46.44 10.20
N SER A 397 -33.34 -47.40 10.33
CA SER A 397 -34.57 -47.54 9.53
C SER A 397 -35.43 -46.28 9.58
N GLY A 398 -35.94 -45.84 8.42
CA GLY A 398 -36.76 -44.61 8.32
C GLY A 398 -37.93 -44.56 9.30
N GLY A 399 -38.55 -45.70 9.60
CA GLY A 399 -39.67 -45.79 10.54
C GLY A 399 -39.30 -45.41 11.99
N GLN A 400 -38.07 -45.70 12.45
CA GLN A 400 -37.61 -45.31 13.78
C GLN A 400 -37.34 -43.81 13.88
N LYS A 401 -36.77 -43.21 12.82
CA LYS A 401 -36.53 -41.76 12.78
C LYS A 401 -37.83 -40.98 12.86
N GLU A 402 -38.87 -41.46 12.16
CA GLU A 402 -40.19 -40.85 12.24
C GLU A 402 -40.86 -41.04 13.60
N LYS A 403 -40.83 -42.26 14.17
CA LYS A 403 -41.40 -42.52 15.50
C LYS A 403 -40.77 -41.60 16.55
N LEU A 404 -39.45 -41.45 16.52
CA LEU A 404 -38.72 -40.53 17.39
C LEU A 404 -39.13 -39.07 17.14
N ALA A 405 -39.21 -38.64 15.88
CA ALA A 405 -39.62 -37.28 15.53
C ALA A 405 -41.02 -36.95 16.07
N TYR A 406 -42.00 -37.85 15.92
CA TYR A 406 -43.34 -37.66 16.48
C TYR A 406 -43.34 -37.64 18.01
N THR A 407 -42.52 -38.46 18.66
CA THR A 407 -42.38 -38.48 20.13
C THR A 407 -41.85 -37.13 20.64
N ILE A 408 -40.81 -36.60 19.98
CA ILE A 408 -40.22 -35.31 20.32
C ILE A 408 -41.21 -34.17 20.03
N LEU A 409 -41.91 -34.22 18.89
CA LEU A 409 -42.94 -33.25 18.54
C LEU A 409 -44.05 -33.23 19.59
N ALA A 410 -44.60 -34.39 19.93
CA ALA A 410 -45.64 -34.54 20.94
C ALA A 410 -45.21 -33.99 22.31
N ALA A 411 -43.98 -34.31 22.76
CA ALA A 411 -43.45 -33.77 24.01
C ALA A 411 -43.22 -32.25 23.96
N SER A 412 -42.77 -31.71 22.83
CA SER A 412 -42.60 -30.25 22.66
C SER A 412 -43.94 -29.51 22.63
N LEU A 413 -44.98 -30.10 22.05
CA LEU A 413 -46.34 -29.58 22.09
C LEU A 413 -46.91 -29.68 23.51
N ALA A 414 -46.70 -30.81 24.20
CA ALA A 414 -47.07 -30.98 25.60
C ALA A 414 -46.44 -29.90 26.49
N TYR A 415 -45.16 -29.59 26.25
CA TYR A 415 -44.45 -28.49 26.90
C TYR A 415 -45.08 -27.12 26.59
N GLN A 416 -45.35 -26.82 25.30
CA GLN A 416 -45.89 -25.52 24.90
C GLN A 416 -47.30 -25.27 25.45
N PHE A 417 -48.13 -26.31 25.53
CA PHE A 417 -49.47 -26.25 26.09
C PHE A 417 -49.53 -26.39 27.62
N LYS A 418 -48.38 -26.54 28.30
CA LYS A 418 -48.27 -26.70 29.76
C LYS A 418 -49.28 -27.72 30.31
N LEU A 419 -49.26 -28.94 29.77
CA LEU A 419 -50.20 -30.01 30.16
C LEU A 419 -50.18 -30.34 31.66
N ASP A 420 -49.13 -29.93 32.39
CA ASP A 420 -48.93 -30.12 33.83
C ASP A 420 -49.44 -28.97 34.73
N SER A 421 -50.08 -27.93 34.16
CA SER A 421 -50.63 -26.82 34.94
C SER A 421 -52.09 -27.08 35.34
N GLU A 422 -52.49 -26.69 36.56
CA GLU A 422 -53.85 -26.88 37.12
C GLU A 422 -55.00 -26.27 36.26
N ASP A 423 -54.68 -25.49 35.22
CA ASP A 423 -55.59 -24.94 34.22
C ASP A 423 -55.85 -25.85 33.00
N ALA A 424 -55.44 -27.13 33.06
CA ALA A 424 -55.52 -28.11 31.96
C ALA A 424 -56.91 -28.23 31.28
N GLY A 425 -57.99 -27.80 31.94
CA GLY A 425 -59.36 -27.83 31.39
C GLY A 425 -59.74 -26.67 30.45
N ARG A 426 -58.89 -25.66 30.21
CA ARG A 426 -59.27 -24.45 29.43
C ARG A 426 -58.39 -24.12 28.22
N SER A 427 -57.42 -24.96 27.85
CA SER A 427 -56.56 -24.71 26.69
C SER A 427 -57.09 -25.38 25.42
N PHE A 428 -57.30 -24.62 24.34
CA PHE A 428 -57.54 -25.16 23.01
C PHE A 428 -56.24 -25.73 22.43
N ARG A 429 -56.20 -27.06 22.21
CA ARG A 429 -55.01 -27.79 21.77
C ARG A 429 -55.26 -28.39 20.39
N PHE A 430 -54.98 -27.64 19.35
CA PHE A 430 -55.24 -28.03 17.98
C PHE A 430 -53.94 -28.12 17.18
N VAL A 431 -53.75 -29.24 16.49
CA VAL A 431 -52.56 -29.53 15.69
C VAL A 431 -53.00 -29.86 14.27
N VAL A 432 -52.46 -29.11 13.31
CA VAL A 432 -52.65 -29.40 11.88
C VAL A 432 -51.39 -30.07 11.37
N ILE A 433 -51.54 -31.23 10.74
CA ILE A 433 -50.43 -31.95 10.12
C ILE A 433 -50.72 -32.02 8.63
N ASP A 434 -49.98 -31.24 7.85
CA ASP A 434 -50.01 -31.30 6.39
C ASP A 434 -49.05 -32.39 5.88
N GLU A 435 -49.43 -33.06 4.79
CA GLU A 435 -48.76 -34.24 4.23
C GLU A 435 -48.43 -35.33 5.28
N ALA A 436 -49.32 -35.52 6.24
CA ALA A 436 -49.09 -36.40 7.37
C ALA A 436 -48.90 -37.86 6.92
N PHE A 437 -47.97 -38.57 7.56
CA PHE A 437 -47.81 -40.02 7.44
C PHE A 437 -47.53 -40.58 6.03
N GLY A 438 -47.24 -39.73 5.04
CA GLY A 438 -47.03 -40.16 3.65
C GLY A 438 -45.84 -41.11 3.41
N ARG A 439 -44.79 -41.05 4.24
CA ARG A 439 -43.55 -41.85 4.07
C ARG A 439 -43.26 -42.87 5.18
N GLY A 440 -44.08 -42.89 6.24
CA GLY A 440 -43.83 -43.72 7.41
C GLY A 440 -44.15 -45.19 7.30
N SER A 441 -43.88 -45.95 8.35
CA SER A 441 -44.51 -47.26 8.53
C SER A 441 -45.91 -47.08 9.14
N ASP A 442 -46.77 -48.09 8.95
CA ASP A 442 -48.10 -48.10 9.57
C ASP A 442 -48.01 -48.13 11.10
N ASP A 443 -47.00 -48.81 11.64
CA ASP A 443 -46.75 -48.89 13.09
C ASP A 443 -46.32 -47.54 13.68
N SER A 444 -45.43 -46.79 13.02
CA SER A 444 -45.02 -45.46 13.48
C SER A 444 -46.17 -44.45 13.40
N THR A 445 -47.02 -44.58 12.38
CA THR A 445 -48.24 -43.77 12.22
C THR A 445 -49.23 -44.04 13.34
N ARG A 446 -49.51 -45.32 13.63
CA ARG A 446 -50.43 -45.71 14.71
C ARG A 446 -49.90 -45.29 16.08
N TYR A 447 -48.59 -45.38 16.31
CA TYR A 447 -47.95 -44.88 17.52
C TYR A 447 -48.17 -43.37 17.70
N ALA A 448 -47.88 -42.57 16.67
CA ALA A 448 -48.05 -41.12 16.73
C ALA A 448 -49.50 -40.71 17.00
N LEU A 449 -50.48 -41.36 16.35
CA LEU A 449 -51.91 -41.08 16.56
C LEU A 449 -52.37 -41.41 17.98
N ARG A 450 -51.93 -42.55 18.54
CA ARG A 450 -52.21 -42.90 19.96
C ARG A 450 -51.62 -41.87 20.90
N LEU A 451 -50.37 -41.47 20.65
CA LEU A 451 -49.69 -40.49 21.47
C LEU A 451 -50.41 -39.14 21.49
N PHE A 452 -50.89 -38.67 20.33
CA PHE A 452 -51.66 -37.42 20.26
C PHE A 452 -53.02 -37.52 20.96
N ASP A 453 -53.68 -38.68 20.88
CA ASP A 453 -54.94 -38.96 21.57
C ASP A 453 -54.75 -38.99 23.10
N GLU A 454 -53.72 -39.68 23.60
CA GLU A 454 -53.34 -39.73 25.02
C GLU A 454 -53.01 -38.34 25.58
N LEU A 455 -52.43 -37.46 24.77
CA LEU A 455 -52.12 -36.07 25.15
C LEU A 455 -53.33 -35.12 25.03
N GLY A 456 -54.49 -35.62 24.57
CA GLY A 456 -55.72 -34.85 24.42
C GLY A 456 -55.61 -33.75 23.36
N LEU A 457 -54.87 -33.99 22.28
CA LEU A 457 -54.68 -33.03 21.18
C LEU A 457 -55.76 -33.24 20.11
N GLN A 458 -56.40 -32.15 19.67
CA GLN A 458 -57.32 -32.18 18.53
C GLN A 458 -56.51 -32.12 17.22
N LEU A 459 -56.68 -33.13 16.36
CA LEU A 459 -55.91 -33.26 15.13
C LEU A 459 -56.74 -32.88 13.89
N LEU A 460 -56.13 -32.11 12.98
CA LEU A 460 -56.55 -32.00 11.58
C LEU A 460 -55.43 -32.56 10.71
N ILE A 461 -55.71 -33.68 10.07
CA ILE A 461 -54.74 -34.40 9.25
C ILE A 461 -55.07 -34.18 7.79
N VAL A 462 -54.12 -33.62 7.03
CA VAL A 462 -54.19 -33.52 5.57
C VAL A 462 -53.21 -34.55 5.01
N THR A 463 -53.74 -35.56 4.31
CA THR A 463 -52.95 -36.63 3.71
C THR A 463 -53.54 -36.98 2.34
N PRO A 464 -52.72 -37.39 1.36
CA PRO A 464 -53.23 -38.08 0.18
C PRO A 464 -54.01 -39.36 0.59
N LEU A 465 -54.79 -39.94 -0.34
CA LEU A 465 -55.67 -41.11 -0.13
C LEU A 465 -54.97 -42.38 0.43
N GLN A 466 -53.67 -42.34 0.67
CA GLN A 466 -52.88 -43.42 1.25
C GLN A 466 -53.10 -43.48 2.78
N LYS A 467 -53.03 -44.69 3.35
CA LYS A 467 -53.07 -44.94 4.82
C LYS A 467 -54.30 -44.49 5.60
N ILE A 468 -55.40 -44.21 4.91
CA ILE A 468 -56.70 -43.92 5.55
C ILE A 468 -57.06 -45.01 6.57
N HIS A 469 -56.80 -46.28 6.28
CA HIS A 469 -57.09 -47.41 7.18
C HIS A 469 -56.34 -47.39 8.52
N VAL A 470 -55.20 -46.69 8.62
CA VAL A 470 -54.45 -46.53 9.88
C VAL A 470 -54.97 -45.35 10.68
N ILE A 471 -55.43 -44.29 9.99
CA ILE A 471 -55.89 -43.03 10.57
C ILE A 471 -57.36 -43.10 10.98
N GLU A 472 -58.20 -43.81 10.22
CA GLU A 472 -59.66 -43.97 10.43
C GLU A 472 -60.05 -44.21 11.89
N PRO A 473 -59.36 -45.05 12.69
CA PRO A 473 -59.75 -45.30 14.08
C PRO A 473 -59.62 -44.09 15.01
N PHE A 474 -58.80 -43.08 14.64
CA PHE A 474 -58.43 -41.94 15.48
C PHE A 474 -59.09 -40.63 15.05
N VAL A 475 -59.97 -40.65 14.04
CA VAL A 475 -60.65 -39.45 13.53
C VAL A 475 -62.17 -39.60 13.64
N SER A 476 -62.87 -38.51 13.94
CA SER A 476 -64.34 -38.52 13.98
C SER A 476 -64.98 -38.18 12.63
N CYS A 477 -64.23 -37.49 11.78
CA CYS A 477 -64.73 -36.92 10.52
C CYS A 477 -63.65 -36.98 9.45
N VAL A 478 -64.04 -37.30 8.22
CA VAL A 478 -63.17 -37.30 7.05
C VAL A 478 -63.72 -36.30 6.02
N GLY A 479 -62.84 -35.44 5.53
CA GLY A 479 -63.13 -34.52 4.43
C GLY A 479 -62.42 -34.98 3.16
N LEU A 480 -63.17 -35.42 2.14
CA LEU A 480 -62.62 -35.76 0.84
C LEU A 480 -62.65 -34.53 -0.06
N VAL A 481 -61.48 -34.06 -0.45
CA VAL A 481 -61.34 -32.95 -1.41
C VAL A 481 -61.16 -33.53 -2.81
N GLN A 482 -62.01 -33.11 -3.74
CA GLN A 482 -61.94 -33.47 -5.15
C GLN A 482 -61.86 -32.21 -6.01
N ASN A 483 -61.16 -32.25 -7.13
CA ASN A 483 -61.17 -31.18 -8.13
C ASN A 483 -61.38 -31.82 -9.53
N PRO A 484 -62.62 -32.24 -9.86
CA PRO A 484 -62.88 -33.07 -11.03
C PRO A 484 -62.47 -32.40 -12.36
N ASP A 485 -62.72 -31.10 -12.49
CA ASP A 485 -62.54 -30.34 -13.73
C ASP A 485 -61.33 -29.39 -13.70
N GLY A 486 -60.53 -29.43 -12.64
CA GLY A 486 -59.40 -28.51 -12.40
C GLY A 486 -59.82 -27.07 -12.08
N LYS A 487 -61.11 -26.73 -12.22
CA LYS A 487 -61.67 -25.37 -12.11
C LYS A 487 -62.36 -25.09 -10.77
N GLY A 488 -62.48 -26.08 -9.87
CA GLY A 488 -63.14 -25.90 -8.58
C GLY A 488 -62.93 -27.06 -7.63
N SER A 489 -62.57 -26.76 -6.39
CA SER A 489 -62.44 -27.75 -5.32
C SER A 489 -63.80 -28.02 -4.69
N LEU A 490 -64.21 -29.28 -4.67
CA LEU A 490 -65.36 -29.81 -3.96
C LEU A 490 -64.87 -30.49 -2.67
N LEU A 491 -65.51 -30.20 -1.54
CA LEU A 491 -65.25 -30.86 -0.27
C LEU A 491 -66.48 -31.66 0.13
N GLN A 492 -66.34 -32.98 0.20
CA GLN A 492 -67.36 -33.86 0.75
C GLN A 492 -66.96 -34.27 2.17
N ARG A 493 -67.81 -33.94 3.14
CA ARG A 493 -67.62 -34.32 4.54
C ARG A 493 -68.44 -35.58 4.86
N ILE A 494 -67.81 -36.55 5.51
CA ILE A 494 -68.48 -37.76 5.99
C ILE A 494 -67.99 -38.04 7.41
N THR A 495 -68.91 -38.27 8.35
CA THR A 495 -68.53 -38.73 9.70
C THR A 495 -68.21 -40.23 9.69
N ILE A 496 -67.33 -40.68 10.58
CA ILE A 496 -67.00 -42.11 10.66
C ILE A 496 -68.22 -42.96 11.05
N GLU A 497 -69.15 -42.41 11.84
CA GLU A 497 -70.42 -43.06 12.18
C GLU A 497 -71.28 -43.29 10.93
N GLU A 498 -71.52 -42.26 10.12
CA GLU A 498 -72.27 -42.36 8.86
C GLU A 498 -71.61 -43.35 7.89
N HIS A 499 -70.28 -43.37 7.81
CA HIS A 499 -69.54 -44.32 6.97
C HIS A 499 -69.72 -45.77 7.46
N ARG A 500 -69.66 -46.02 8.78
CA ARG A 500 -69.89 -47.34 9.37
C ARG A 500 -71.32 -47.83 9.14
N GLU A 501 -72.32 -46.98 9.35
CA GLU A 501 -73.72 -47.30 9.06
C GLU A 501 -73.96 -47.59 7.57
N GLY A 502 -73.33 -46.80 6.68
CA GLY A 502 -73.35 -47.01 5.24
C GLY A 502 -72.75 -48.36 4.81
N ARG A 503 -71.61 -48.76 5.41
CA ARG A 503 -71.01 -50.08 5.18
C ARG A 503 -71.90 -51.22 5.64
N VAL A 504 -72.56 -51.09 6.80
CA VAL A 504 -73.50 -52.10 7.32
C VAL A 504 -74.73 -52.23 6.40
N ARG A 505 -75.27 -51.11 5.90
CA ARG A 505 -76.37 -51.13 4.92
C ARG A 505 -75.96 -51.68 3.55
N ALA A 506 -74.73 -51.42 3.11
CA ALA A 506 -74.18 -51.96 1.86
C ALA A 506 -73.91 -53.48 1.98
N SER A 507 -73.32 -53.94 3.08
CA SER A 507 -73.12 -55.39 3.33
C SER A 507 -74.43 -56.15 3.53
N ALA A 508 -75.47 -55.50 4.05
CA ALA A 508 -76.81 -56.08 4.16
C ALA A 508 -77.52 -56.17 2.79
N ARG A 509 -77.18 -55.31 1.83
CA ARG A 509 -77.70 -55.38 0.44
C ARG A 509 -76.98 -56.44 -0.39
N ASP A 510 -75.68 -56.62 -0.23
CA ASP A 510 -74.91 -57.68 -0.93
C ASP A 510 -75.16 -59.10 -0.35
N GLY A 511 -75.75 -59.21 0.84
CA GLY A 511 -76.15 -60.48 1.45
C GLY A 511 -77.53 -60.99 1.01
N ASP A 512 -78.32 -60.17 0.32
CA ASP A 512 -79.69 -60.50 -0.14
C ASP A 512 -79.70 -60.93 -1.63
N ASP A 513 -78.52 -60.98 -2.27
CA ASP A 513 -78.31 -61.36 -3.68
C ASP A 513 -77.46 -62.64 -3.83
N ARG A 514 -77.52 -63.56 -2.84
CA ARG A 514 -76.95 -64.93 -2.92
C ARG A 514 -77.95 -66.04 -2.65
#